data_AF-A0AAU7AKB3-F1
#
_entry.id   AF-A0AAU7AKB3-F1
#
_cell.length_a   1.000
_cell.length_b   1.000
_cell.length_c   1.000
_cell.angle_alpha   90.00
_cell.angle_beta   90.00
_cell.angle_gamma   90.00
#
_symmetry.space_group_name_H-M   'P 1'
#
loop_
_entity.id
_entity.type
_entity.pdbx_description
1 polymer ?
#
loop_
_entity_poly.entity_id
_entity_poly.type
_entity_poly.pdbx_seq_one_letter_code
_entity_poly.pdbx_strand_id
1 'polypeptide(L)'
;MKKFLNKFITLFSLGAMSMFMTACETMEKHTIFHKPSEDFRSEEIKSIPKDSPFTIEDIYFAIEGKRISPDEHYIWLGAYTSSKNREIDILKSSLIFGETNIENKFNEKISLSTKTDTENIYQNSLDSFKLFTIDPATTKQFLNETGERKLILSVLVDGKEFSITFELDVRTKTYTVFPT
;
A
#
# COMPACT_ATOMS: atom_id res chain seq x y z
N MET A 1 -61.22 39.26 -43.18
CA MET A 1 -60.61 40.58 -43.50
C MET A 1 -59.27 40.67 -42.79
N LYS A 2 -58.24 41.05 -43.56
CA LYS A 2 -56.82 41.16 -43.19
C LYS A 2 -56.56 42.22 -42.10
N LYS A 3 -55.53 41.99 -41.27
CA LYS A 3 -54.55 42.96 -40.72
C LYS A 3 -53.45 42.15 -40.00
N PHE A 4 -52.37 41.77 -40.70
CA PHE A 4 -51.04 42.43 -40.70
C PHE A 4 -50.61 42.89 -39.29
N LEU A 5 -49.75 42.09 -38.63
CA LEU A 5 -48.28 42.20 -38.62
C LEU A 5 -47.81 43.39 -37.78
N ASN A 6 -47.37 43.12 -36.55
CA ASN A 6 -46.38 43.97 -35.92
C ASN A 6 -45.23 43.10 -35.42
N LYS A 7 -44.06 43.39 -35.99
CA LYS A 7 -42.75 42.82 -35.65
C LYS A 7 -42.43 43.12 -34.19
N PHE A 8 -42.14 42.09 -33.41
CA PHE A 8 -41.14 42.19 -32.36
C PHE A 8 -40.26 40.94 -32.44
N ILE A 9 -39.21 41.09 -33.25
CA ILE A 9 -38.00 40.28 -33.13
C ILE A 9 -37.32 40.82 -31.87
N THR A 10 -37.45 40.10 -30.77
CA THR A 10 -36.57 40.27 -29.62
C THR A 10 -35.93 38.92 -29.33
N LEU A 11 -34.73 38.80 -29.91
CA LEU A 11 -33.58 38.08 -29.39
C LEU A 11 -33.74 37.67 -27.91
N PHE A 12 -33.91 36.38 -27.66
CA PHE A 12 -33.51 35.75 -26.40
C PHE A 12 -32.73 34.48 -26.74
N SER A 13 -31.61 34.67 -27.44
CA SER A 13 -30.52 33.70 -27.47
C SER A 13 -29.63 33.96 -26.27
N LEU A 14 -30.09 33.63 -25.06
CA LEU A 14 -29.24 33.64 -23.86
C LEU A 14 -29.86 32.69 -22.84
N GLY A 15 -29.39 31.45 -22.76
CA GLY A 15 -29.84 30.54 -21.72
C GLY A 15 -29.80 29.06 -22.06
N ALA A 16 -28.68 28.57 -22.59
CA ALA A 16 -28.32 27.14 -22.47
C ALA A 16 -26.84 26.93 -22.82
N MET A 17 -25.95 27.77 -22.29
CA MET A 17 -24.59 27.30 -22.01
C MET A 17 -24.65 26.81 -20.57
N SER A 18 -25.39 25.71 -20.36
CA SER A 18 -25.25 24.92 -19.14
C SER A 18 -23.81 24.46 -19.14
N MET A 19 -22.99 25.20 -18.39
CA MET A 19 -21.69 24.77 -17.96
C MET A 19 -21.87 23.32 -17.51
N PHE A 20 -21.28 22.38 -18.25
CA PHE A 20 -20.86 21.13 -17.67
C PHE A 20 -19.77 21.52 -16.66
N MET A 21 -20.19 22.01 -15.48
CA MET A 21 -19.38 21.93 -14.29
C MET A 21 -19.40 20.45 -13.93
N THR A 22 -18.61 19.68 -14.66
CA THR A 22 -18.15 18.39 -14.21
C THR A 22 -17.53 18.63 -12.84
N ALA A 23 -18.25 18.24 -11.79
CA ALA A 23 -17.73 18.30 -10.44
C ALA A 23 -16.38 17.58 -10.47
N CYS A 24 -15.31 18.29 -10.15
CA CYS A 24 -14.02 17.68 -9.89
C CYS A 24 -14.23 16.72 -8.72
N GLU A 25 -14.26 15.42 -9.01
CA GLU A 25 -14.30 14.42 -7.96
C GLU A 25 -12.90 14.35 -7.36
N THR A 26 -12.84 14.41 -6.04
CA THR A 26 -11.57 14.28 -5.32
C THR A 26 -11.41 12.82 -4.93
N MET A 27 -10.33 12.17 -5.35
CA MET A 27 -10.01 10.80 -4.97
C MET A 27 -8.87 10.79 -3.96
N GLU A 28 -9.07 10.10 -2.85
CA GLU A 28 -8.00 9.81 -1.90
C GLU A 28 -7.27 8.51 -2.28
N LYS A 29 -5.95 8.49 -2.05
CA LYS A 29 -5.10 7.31 -2.20
C LYS A 29 -4.31 7.12 -0.90
N HIS A 30 -4.56 6.00 -0.24
CA HIS A 30 -3.85 5.61 0.98
C HIS A 30 -2.72 4.64 0.65
N THR A 31 -1.55 4.87 1.25
CA THR A 31 -0.38 3.98 1.19
C THR A 31 -0.01 3.57 2.61
N ILE A 32 0.06 2.27 2.86
CA ILE A 32 0.44 1.69 4.15
C ILE A 32 1.93 1.33 4.08
N PHE A 33 2.70 1.66 5.12
CA PHE A 33 4.14 1.37 5.20
C PHE A 33 4.57 1.26 6.66
N HIS A 34 5.82 0.86 6.92
CA HIS A 34 6.41 0.90 8.26
C HIS A 34 7.49 1.97 8.40
N LYS A 35 7.63 2.55 9.60
CA LYS A 35 8.74 3.47 9.92
C LYS A 35 10.06 2.70 10.17
N PRO A 36 11.24 3.29 9.84
CA PRO A 36 11.43 4.57 9.16
C PRO A 36 11.17 4.42 7.65
N SER A 37 10.22 5.21 7.13
CA SER A 37 9.63 5.05 5.79
C SER A 37 9.95 6.19 4.82
N GLU A 38 10.85 7.09 5.21
CA GLU A 38 11.37 8.12 4.30
C GLU A 38 12.62 7.64 3.58
N ASP A 39 13.46 6.85 4.26
CA ASP A 39 14.66 6.24 3.66
C ASP A 39 14.38 4.90 2.95
N PHE A 40 13.16 4.36 3.10
CA PHE A 40 12.80 3.05 2.56
C PHE A 40 11.72 3.15 1.48
N ARG A 41 12.18 3.05 0.23
CA ARG A 41 11.37 2.60 -0.90
C ARG A 41 11.95 1.26 -1.32
N SER A 42 11.12 0.24 -1.51
CA SER A 42 11.51 -1.09 -1.99
C SER A 42 12.38 -1.03 -3.25
N GLU A 43 12.18 0.01 -4.08
CA GLU A 43 12.94 0.32 -5.30
C GLU A 43 14.34 0.93 -5.05
N GLU A 44 14.69 1.34 -3.82
CA GLU A 44 15.88 2.14 -3.51
C GLU A 44 16.87 1.47 -2.54
N ILE A 45 16.72 0.18 -2.23
CA ILE A 45 17.64 -0.51 -1.32
C ILE A 45 19.03 -0.61 -1.95
N LYS A 46 19.96 0.21 -1.48
CA LYS A 46 21.36 0.26 -1.93
C LYS A 46 22.28 -0.67 -1.14
N SER A 47 21.90 -1.02 0.09
CA SER A 47 22.66 -1.90 0.98
C SER A 47 21.77 -2.46 2.08
N ILE A 48 22.11 -3.63 2.63
CA ILE A 48 21.43 -4.21 3.80
C ILE A 48 21.85 -3.46 5.08
N PRO A 49 20.91 -2.80 5.80
CA PRO A 49 21.23 -2.05 7.00
C PRO A 49 21.45 -3.00 8.19
N LYS A 50 22.71 -3.28 8.53
CA LYS A 50 23.06 -4.29 9.57
C LYS A 50 22.55 -3.94 10.97
N ASP A 51 22.49 -2.67 11.33
CA ASP A 51 22.08 -2.20 12.66
C ASP A 51 20.57 -1.86 12.74
N SER A 52 19.78 -2.34 11.78
CA SER A 52 18.33 -2.11 11.79
C SER A 52 17.61 -3.13 12.68
N PRO A 53 16.57 -2.73 13.44
CA PRO A 53 15.71 -3.67 14.17
C PRO A 53 14.92 -4.60 13.25
N PHE A 54 14.89 -4.32 11.94
CA PHE A 54 14.26 -5.17 10.93
C PHE A 54 15.25 -6.07 10.20
N THR A 55 16.52 -6.09 10.62
CA THR A 55 17.53 -7.01 10.10
C THR A 55 17.73 -8.17 11.05
N ILE A 56 17.53 -9.38 10.53
CA ILE A 56 17.79 -10.63 11.24
C ILE A 56 18.65 -11.48 10.33
N GLU A 57 19.76 -12.00 10.84
CA GLU A 57 20.42 -13.04 10.09
C GLU A 57 21.22 -12.53 8.88
N ASP A 58 21.43 -11.22 8.66
CA ASP A 58 21.80 -10.61 7.37
C ASP A 58 20.64 -10.34 6.39
N ILE A 59 19.42 -10.61 6.83
CA ILE A 59 18.21 -10.45 6.04
C ILE A 59 17.43 -9.25 6.58
N TYR A 60 17.26 -8.24 5.74
CA TYR A 60 16.43 -7.09 6.04
C TYR A 60 14.99 -7.36 5.60
N PHE A 61 14.04 -7.16 6.50
CA PHE A 61 12.61 -7.33 6.24
C PHE A 61 11.94 -5.97 6.12
N ALA A 62 11.02 -5.87 5.18
CA ALA A 62 10.22 -4.68 4.98
C ALA A 62 8.81 -5.05 4.55
N ILE A 63 7.89 -4.10 4.72
CA ILE A 63 6.50 -4.30 4.34
C ILE A 63 5.97 -3.14 3.52
N GLU A 64 5.14 -3.48 2.54
CA GLU A 64 4.56 -2.52 1.62
C GLU A 64 3.06 -2.75 1.47
N GLY A 65 2.27 -1.69 1.67
CA GLY A 65 0.85 -1.67 1.38
C GLY A 65 0.57 -1.31 -0.06
N LYS A 66 0.08 -2.27 -0.86
CA LYS A 66 -0.34 -2.06 -2.25
C LYS A 66 -1.86 -1.91 -2.33
N ARG A 67 -2.33 -0.82 -2.93
CA ARG A 67 -3.77 -0.58 -3.17
C ARG A 67 -4.24 -1.43 -4.35
N ILE A 68 -5.37 -2.12 -4.20
CA ILE A 68 -6.02 -2.93 -5.25
C ILE A 68 -7.21 -2.18 -5.84
N SER A 69 -8.03 -1.64 -4.94
CA SER A 69 -9.24 -0.87 -5.25
C SER A 69 -9.30 0.34 -4.32
N PRO A 70 -10.31 1.23 -4.44
CA PRO A 70 -10.42 2.37 -3.55
C PRO A 70 -10.31 2.03 -2.06
N ASP A 71 -10.89 0.90 -1.67
CA ASP A 71 -11.06 0.48 -0.28
C ASP A 71 -10.39 -0.86 0.04
N GLU A 72 -9.59 -1.43 -0.86
CA GLU A 72 -8.94 -2.73 -0.64
C GLU A 72 -7.43 -2.64 -0.81
N HIS A 73 -6.70 -3.22 0.14
CA HIS A 73 -5.24 -3.18 0.20
C HIS A 73 -4.63 -4.56 0.46
N TYR A 74 -3.47 -4.81 -0.12
CA TYR A 74 -2.59 -5.91 0.26
C TYR A 74 -1.45 -5.39 1.11
N ILE A 75 -1.08 -6.12 2.16
CA ILE A 75 0.21 -5.96 2.84
C ILE A 75 1.14 -7.06 2.33
N TRP A 76 2.23 -6.65 1.69
CA TRP A 76 3.27 -7.52 1.13
C TRP A 76 4.51 -7.53 2.00
N LEU A 77 5.17 -8.69 2.04
CA LEU A 77 6.50 -8.86 2.62
C LEU A 77 7.58 -8.73 1.54
N GLY A 78 8.51 -7.81 1.76
CA GLY A 78 9.81 -7.79 1.11
C GLY A 78 10.88 -8.29 2.08
N ALA A 79 11.75 -9.16 1.61
CA ALA A 79 12.92 -9.64 2.35
C ALA A 79 14.15 -9.53 1.44
N TYR A 80 15.24 -9.02 1.97
CA TYR A 80 16.40 -8.60 1.21
C TYR A 80 17.69 -9.07 1.88
N THR A 81 18.65 -9.55 1.11
CA THR A 81 19.95 -10.01 1.62
C THR A 81 21.04 -9.75 0.57
N SER A 82 22.30 -9.70 1.01
CA SER A 82 23.45 -9.74 0.10
C SER A 82 23.86 -11.17 -0.28
N SER A 83 23.28 -12.18 0.38
CA SER A 83 23.60 -13.60 0.22
C SER A 83 22.62 -14.28 -0.73
N LYS A 84 23.10 -14.76 -1.88
CA LYS A 84 22.22 -15.43 -2.87
C LYS A 84 21.63 -16.73 -2.31
N ASN A 85 20.36 -16.99 -2.64
CA ASN A 85 19.64 -18.24 -2.32
C ASN A 85 19.46 -18.48 -0.82
N ARG A 86 19.38 -17.42 0.00
CA ARG A 86 18.89 -17.54 1.37
C ARG A 86 17.45 -18.05 1.37
N GLU A 87 17.11 -18.91 2.32
CA GLU A 87 15.75 -19.39 2.55
C GLU A 87 15.26 -18.92 3.92
N ILE A 88 13.98 -18.62 4.01
CA ILE A 88 13.31 -18.19 5.24
C ILE A 88 11.97 -18.90 5.31
N ASP A 89 11.63 -19.48 6.45
CA ASP A 89 10.27 -19.97 6.66
C ASP A 89 9.42 -18.86 7.30
N ILE A 90 8.32 -18.52 6.65
CA ILE A 90 7.33 -17.59 7.18
C ILE A 90 6.30 -18.39 7.96
N LEU A 91 6.26 -18.15 9.27
CA LEU A 91 5.44 -18.95 10.19
C LEU A 91 4.05 -18.36 10.31
N LYS A 92 3.98 -17.09 10.70
CA LYS A 92 2.73 -16.35 10.91
C LYS A 92 2.91 -14.84 10.84
N SER A 93 1.80 -14.13 10.66
CA SER A 93 1.74 -12.68 10.82
C SER A 93 0.48 -12.27 11.57
N SER A 94 0.57 -11.18 12.32
CA SER A 94 -0.56 -10.59 13.06
C SER A 94 -0.66 -9.09 12.74
N LEU A 95 -1.83 -8.65 12.28
CA LEU A 95 -2.16 -7.24 12.06
C LEU A 95 -3.01 -6.74 13.22
N ILE A 96 -2.51 -5.76 13.95
CA ILE A 96 -3.10 -5.24 15.19
C ILE A 96 -3.38 -3.74 15.03
N PHE A 97 -4.61 -3.33 15.29
CA PHE A 97 -5.03 -1.92 15.29
C PHE A 97 -6.29 -1.77 16.17
N GLY A 98 -6.26 -0.83 17.11
CA GLY A 98 -7.32 -0.70 18.12
C GLY A 98 -7.50 -2.01 18.90
N GLU A 99 -8.74 -2.50 18.99
CA GLU A 99 -9.08 -3.80 19.58
C GLU A 99 -9.01 -4.96 18.57
N THR A 100 -8.75 -4.67 17.30
CA THR A 100 -8.74 -5.67 16.22
C THR A 100 -7.38 -6.36 16.15
N ASN A 101 -7.40 -7.68 16.08
CA ASN A 101 -6.23 -8.52 15.82
C ASN A 101 -6.58 -9.57 14.78
N ILE A 102 -5.92 -9.52 13.63
CA ILE A 102 -6.09 -10.47 12.52
C ILE A 102 -4.81 -11.27 12.40
N GLU A 103 -4.90 -12.60 12.53
CA GLU A 103 -3.75 -13.50 12.41
C GLU A 103 -3.85 -14.36 11.13
N ASN A 104 -2.72 -14.49 10.43
CA ASN A 104 -2.53 -15.43 9.33
C ASN A 104 -1.37 -16.38 9.66
N LYS A 105 -1.53 -17.66 9.36
CA LYS A 105 -0.49 -18.70 9.45
C LYS A 105 -0.16 -19.17 8.05
N PHE A 106 1.13 -19.28 7.73
CA PHE A 106 1.57 -19.62 6.37
C PHE A 106 2.27 -20.97 6.36
N ASN A 107 3.24 -21.19 7.25
CA ASN A 107 4.13 -22.35 7.20
C ASN A 107 4.69 -22.55 5.77
N GLU A 108 5.13 -21.43 5.17
CA GLU A 108 5.61 -21.36 3.79
C GLU A 108 7.06 -20.91 3.78
N LYS A 109 7.83 -21.49 2.86
CA LYS A 109 9.24 -21.13 2.67
C LYS A 109 9.38 -20.16 1.50
N ILE A 110 10.10 -19.07 1.72
CA ILE A 110 10.48 -18.12 0.66
C ILE A 110 11.98 -18.20 0.37
N SER A 111 12.34 -18.02 -0.90
CA SER A 111 13.73 -17.98 -1.35
C SER A 111 14.11 -16.56 -1.80
N LEU A 112 15.25 -16.06 -1.29
CA LEU A 112 15.83 -14.78 -1.68
C LEU A 112 16.83 -14.99 -2.83
N SER A 113 16.28 -15.12 -4.03
CA SER A 113 17.05 -15.47 -5.23
C SER A 113 16.87 -14.48 -6.38
N THR A 114 15.89 -13.57 -6.29
CA THR A 114 15.63 -12.55 -7.30
C THR A 114 16.58 -11.38 -7.12
N LYS A 115 17.40 -11.06 -8.12
CA LYS A 115 18.32 -9.93 -8.05
C LYS A 115 17.55 -8.61 -8.12
N THR A 116 17.90 -7.62 -7.30
CA THR A 116 17.40 -6.24 -7.44
C THR A 116 18.22 -5.46 -8.47
N ASP A 117 17.80 -4.23 -8.79
CA ASP A 117 18.56 -3.33 -9.65
C ASP A 117 19.89 -2.88 -9.01
N THR A 118 19.99 -2.98 -7.68
CA THR A 118 21.23 -2.75 -6.94
C THR A 118 22.14 -3.97 -7.04
N GLU A 119 23.40 -3.76 -7.43
CA GLU A 119 24.40 -4.84 -7.45
C GLU A 119 24.50 -5.54 -6.08
N ASN A 120 24.47 -6.87 -6.10
CA ASN A 120 24.67 -7.75 -4.93
C ASN A 120 23.57 -7.72 -3.86
N ILE A 121 22.33 -7.37 -4.23
CA ILE A 121 21.16 -7.59 -3.37
C ILE A 121 20.19 -8.55 -4.03
N TYR A 122 19.73 -9.51 -3.23
CA TYR A 122 18.75 -10.52 -3.60
C TYR A 122 17.52 -10.36 -2.72
N GLN A 123 16.36 -10.57 -3.32
CA GLN A 123 15.06 -10.47 -2.67
C GLN A 123 14.20 -11.71 -2.97
N ASN A 124 13.13 -11.87 -2.19
CA ASN A 124 12.02 -12.72 -2.61
C ASN A 124 11.44 -12.16 -3.92
N SER A 125 10.79 -12.99 -4.75
CA SER A 125 10.29 -12.47 -6.02
C SER A 125 9.35 -11.28 -5.77
N LEU A 126 9.41 -10.28 -6.65
CA LEU A 126 8.48 -9.16 -6.59
C LEU A 126 7.06 -9.75 -6.56
N ASP A 127 6.27 -9.34 -5.59
CA ASP A 127 4.94 -9.88 -5.37
C ASP A 127 4.90 -11.40 -5.03
N SER A 128 5.87 -11.93 -4.28
CA SER A 128 5.84 -13.36 -3.89
C SER A 128 5.05 -13.66 -2.62
N PHE A 129 5.02 -12.74 -1.65
CA PHE A 129 4.52 -13.08 -0.32
C PHE A 129 3.56 -12.03 0.25
N LYS A 130 2.28 -12.28 0.03
CA LYS A 130 1.19 -11.48 0.57
C LYS A 130 0.91 -11.92 2.00
N LEU A 131 1.09 -11.02 2.97
CA LEU A 131 0.77 -11.27 4.37
C LEU A 131 -0.73 -11.09 4.65
N PHE A 132 -1.35 -10.05 4.09
CA PHE A 132 -2.76 -9.76 4.32
C PHE A 132 -3.47 -9.28 3.06
N THR A 133 -4.75 -9.65 2.97
CA THR A 133 -5.74 -8.92 2.18
C THR A 133 -6.63 -8.19 3.17
N ILE A 134 -6.65 -6.86 3.07
CA ILE A 134 -7.48 -6.00 3.92
C ILE A 134 -8.72 -5.65 3.11
N ASP A 135 -9.84 -6.28 3.46
CA ASP A 135 -11.13 -6.04 2.81
C ASP A 135 -11.65 -4.61 3.08
N PRO A 136 -12.67 -4.13 2.34
CA PRO A 136 -13.19 -2.77 2.50
C PRO A 136 -13.63 -2.38 3.92
N ALA A 137 -14.22 -3.31 4.67
CA ALA A 137 -14.67 -3.03 6.03
C ALA A 137 -13.47 -2.83 6.97
N THR A 138 -12.48 -3.72 6.85
CA THR A 138 -11.23 -3.71 7.60
C THR A 138 -10.37 -2.51 7.22
N THR A 139 -10.31 -2.15 5.94
CA THR A 139 -9.59 -0.96 5.46
C THR A 139 -10.18 0.28 6.09
N LYS A 140 -11.51 0.44 6.09
CA LYS A 140 -12.16 1.59 6.71
C LYS A 140 -11.84 1.68 8.20
N GLN A 141 -11.85 0.55 8.93
CA GLN A 141 -11.46 0.53 10.34
C GLN A 141 -9.99 0.91 10.54
N PHE A 142 -9.10 0.28 9.76
CA PHE A 142 -7.67 0.52 9.80
C PHE A 142 -7.30 1.97 9.49
N LEU A 143 -7.95 2.60 8.50
CA LEU A 143 -7.74 4.00 8.13
C LEU A 143 -8.28 4.97 9.19
N ASN A 144 -9.41 4.65 9.81
CA ASN A 144 -10.02 5.49 10.85
C ASN A 144 -9.37 5.35 12.23
N GLU A 145 -8.51 4.34 12.43
CA GLU A 145 -7.78 4.17 13.68
C GLU A 145 -6.90 5.41 13.97
N THR A 146 -6.86 5.86 15.22
CA THR A 146 -6.03 7.01 15.63
C THR A 146 -4.88 6.60 16.54
N GLY A 147 -4.94 5.39 17.10
CA GLY A 147 -3.89 4.76 17.87
C GLY A 147 -2.85 4.02 17.04
N GLU A 148 -2.11 3.17 17.74
CA GLU A 148 -1.02 2.38 17.16
C GLU A 148 -1.56 1.31 16.21
N ARG A 149 -0.87 1.16 15.08
CA ARG A 149 -1.06 0.08 14.11
C ARG A 149 0.21 -0.72 14.04
N LYS A 150 0.13 -2.04 14.17
CA LYS A 150 1.31 -2.91 14.21
C LYS A 150 1.10 -4.12 13.32
N LEU A 151 2.17 -4.53 12.67
CA LEU A 151 2.29 -5.84 12.06
C LEU A 151 3.39 -6.61 12.80
N ILE A 152 3.07 -7.79 13.31
CA ILE A 152 4.05 -8.70 13.89
C ILE A 152 4.27 -9.84 12.90
N LEU A 153 5.50 -10.07 12.50
CA LEU A 153 5.90 -11.15 11.61
C LEU A 153 6.76 -12.16 12.38
N SER A 154 6.41 -13.43 12.35
CA SER A 154 7.22 -14.51 12.91
C SER A 154 7.84 -15.35 11.79
N VAL A 155 9.16 -15.55 11.86
CA VAL A 155 9.96 -16.25 10.84
C VAL A 155 10.91 -17.26 11.47
N LEU A 156 11.29 -18.29 10.70
CA LEU A 156 12.41 -19.17 11.01
C LEU A 156 13.57 -18.86 10.06
N VAL A 157 14.73 -18.51 10.63
CA VAL A 157 15.98 -18.28 9.89
C VAL A 157 17.04 -19.17 10.49
N ASP A 158 17.68 -20.02 9.68
CA ASP A 158 18.72 -20.97 10.11
C ASP A 158 18.32 -21.83 11.33
N GLY A 159 17.05 -22.23 11.40
CA GLY A 159 16.51 -23.06 12.48
C GLY A 159 16.21 -22.32 13.79
N LYS A 160 16.33 -20.98 13.82
CA LYS A 160 15.95 -20.15 14.96
C LYS A 160 14.71 -19.33 14.63
N GLU A 161 13.76 -19.29 15.57
CA GLU A 161 12.56 -18.47 15.44
C GLU A 161 12.84 -17.03 15.87
N PHE A 162 12.33 -16.10 15.08
CA PHE A 162 12.39 -14.68 15.35
C PHE A 162 11.03 -14.02 15.15
N SER A 163 10.85 -12.88 15.83
CA SER A 163 9.68 -12.03 15.66
C SER A 163 10.11 -10.60 15.38
N ILE A 164 9.50 -10.00 14.36
CA ILE A 164 9.73 -8.61 13.96
C ILE A 164 8.43 -7.84 14.12
N THR A 165 8.48 -6.69 14.78
CA THR A 165 7.32 -5.81 14.94
C THR A 165 7.52 -4.57 14.09
N PHE A 166 6.63 -4.37 13.14
CA PHE A 166 6.57 -3.18 12.30
C PHE A 166 5.47 -2.25 12.81
N GLU A 167 5.82 -1.02 13.14
CA GLU A 167 4.83 0.05 13.35
C GLU A 167 4.36 0.55 12.00
N LEU A 168 3.04 0.47 11.76
CA LEU A 168 2.42 0.86 10.50
C LEU A 168 1.96 2.31 10.54
N ASP A 169 2.12 2.99 9.43
CA ASP A 169 1.63 4.34 9.23
C ASP A 169 0.97 4.45 7.85
N VAL A 170 0.08 5.44 7.72
CA VAL A 170 -0.78 5.63 6.55
C VAL A 170 -0.54 7.01 5.98
N ARG A 171 -0.05 7.05 4.73
CA ARG A 171 0.05 8.29 3.95
C ARG A 171 -1.16 8.41 3.04
N THR A 172 -1.95 9.45 3.23
CA THR A 172 -3.07 9.82 2.35
C THR A 172 -2.61 10.89 1.37
N LYS A 173 -2.76 10.62 0.06
CA LYS A 173 -2.58 11.61 -1.00
C LYS A 173 -3.91 11.87 -1.68
N THR A 174 -4.22 13.14 -1.88
CA THR A 174 -5.47 13.59 -2.48
C THR A 174 -5.22 14.00 -3.93
N TYR A 175 -6.01 13.48 -4.86
CA TYR A 175 -5.92 13.78 -6.28
C TYR A 175 -7.24 14.31 -6.80
N THR A 176 -7.16 15.32 -7.67
CA THR A 176 -8.30 15.79 -8.43
C THR A 176 -8.49 14.88 -9.65
N VAL A 177 -9.65 14.23 -9.76
CA VAL A 177 -10.00 13.39 -10.90
C VAL A 177 -10.83 14.21 -11.86
N PHE A 178 -10.32 14.36 -13.08
CA PHE A 178 -11.09 14.91 -14.18
C PHE A 178 -11.94 13.80 -14.80
N PRO A 179 -13.26 13.98 -14.94
CA PRO A 179 -14.09 12.98 -15.61
C PRO A 179 -13.66 12.85 -17.08
N THR A 180 -13.43 11.60 -17.50
CA THR A 180 -13.13 11.21 -18.89
C THR A 180 -14.39 11.01 -19.71
#